data_AF-S7W6R9-F1
#
_entry.id   AF-S7W6R9-F1
#
_cell.length_a   1.000
_cell.length_b   1.000
_cell.length_c   1.000
_cell.angle_alpha   90.00
_cell.angle_beta   90.00
_cell.angle_gamma   90.00
#
_symmetry.space_group_name_H-M   'P 1'
#
loop_
_entity.id
_entity.type
_entity.pdbx_description
1 polymer ?
#
loop_
_entity_poly.entity_id
_entity_poly.type
_entity_poly.pdbx_seq_one_letter_code
_entity_poly.pdbx_strand_id
1 'polypeptide(L)'
;FIYNPYCIYLIYILHIKLIYIIQYNIIYIYIIYLLLYFTTHMYKYLLSLKNNIVEIETKDNKRIRGIIHKVNKKMNITLKDAEYINHNKSKINKIIIKGTALRYIVIEEYTDKELRLLNKCNNDNNECKDNDDNKNDNDKNDNDGCKV
;
A
#
# COMPACT_ATOMS: atom_id res chain seq x y z
N PHE A 1 -48.30 -37.67 37.61
CA PHE A 1 -47.25 -37.52 36.58
C PHE A 1 -45.91 -37.84 37.21
N ILE A 2 -45.36 -39.03 36.94
CA ILE A 2 -44.05 -39.44 37.47
C ILE A 2 -43.00 -38.78 36.57
N TYR A 3 -42.34 -37.73 37.06
CA TYR A 3 -41.18 -37.16 36.38
C TYR A 3 -40.04 -38.17 36.45
N ASN A 4 -39.64 -38.69 35.29
CA ASN A 4 -38.50 -39.60 35.21
C ASN A 4 -37.19 -38.76 35.25
N PRO A 5 -36.33 -38.90 36.28
CA PRO A 5 -35.11 -38.10 36.42
C PRO A 5 -34.15 -38.24 35.23
N TYR A 6 -34.21 -39.35 34.50
CA TYR A 6 -33.44 -39.55 33.27
C TYR A 6 -33.82 -38.57 32.15
N CYS A 7 -35.08 -38.14 32.06
CA CYS A 7 -35.51 -37.17 31.05
C CYS A 7 -34.92 -35.78 31.30
N ILE A 8 -34.86 -35.35 32.57
CA ILE A 8 -34.27 -34.05 32.95
C ILE A 8 -32.77 -34.04 32.63
N TYR A 9 -32.08 -35.14 32.94
CA TYR A 9 -30.66 -35.29 32.65
C TYR A 9 -30.35 -35.27 31.14
N LEU A 10 -31.17 -35.93 30.32
CA LEU A 10 -31.03 -35.92 28.87
C LEU A 10 -31.22 -34.51 28.28
N ILE A 11 -32.25 -33.79 28.74
CA ILE A 11 -32.51 -32.40 28.34
C ILE A 11 -31.31 -31.52 28.70
N TYR A 12 -30.74 -31.68 29.89
CA TYR A 12 -29.56 -30.93 30.34
C TYR A 12 -28.34 -31.16 29.43
N ILE A 13 -28.03 -32.41 29.09
CA ILE A 13 -26.93 -32.73 28.16
C ILE A 13 -27.17 -32.10 26.77
N LEU A 14 -28.41 -32.17 26.27
CA LEU A 14 -28.76 -31.56 24.99
C LEU A 14 -28.55 -30.04 25.00
N HIS A 15 -28.94 -29.36 26.09
CA HIS A 15 -28.71 -27.92 26.24
C HIS A 15 -27.22 -27.57 26.26
N ILE A 16 -26.38 -28.31 26.99
CA ILE A 16 -24.93 -28.06 27.00
C ILE A 16 -24.34 -28.22 25.60
N LYS A 17 -24.69 -29.31 24.89
CA LYS A 17 -24.22 -29.54 23.52
C LYS A 17 -24.67 -28.41 22.58
N LEU A 18 -25.91 -27.96 22.71
CA LEU A 18 -26.44 -26.85 21.93
C LEU A 18 -25.67 -25.55 22.18
N ILE A 19 -25.40 -25.21 23.44
CA ILE A 19 -24.62 -24.04 23.83
C ILE A 19 -23.21 -24.11 23.22
N TYR A 20 -22.56 -25.28 23.30
CA TYR A 20 -21.21 -25.47 22.75
C TYR A 20 -21.18 -25.27 21.24
N ILE A 21 -22.16 -25.82 20.52
CA ILE A 21 -22.30 -25.63 19.06
C ILE A 21 -22.49 -24.15 18.72
N ILE A 22 -23.35 -23.44 19.47
CA ILE A 22 -23.59 -22.01 19.24
C ILE A 22 -22.31 -21.21 19.47
N GLN A 23 -21.61 -21.43 20.59
CA GLN A 23 -20.36 -20.76 20.91
C GLN A 23 -19.29 -21.01 19.84
N TYR A 24 -19.12 -22.25 19.39
CA TYR A 24 -18.17 -22.60 18.34
C TYR A 24 -18.46 -21.87 17.03
N ASN A 25 -19.73 -21.81 16.61
CA ASN A 25 -20.12 -21.09 15.40
C ASN A 25 -19.88 -19.58 15.51
N ILE A 26 -20.17 -18.97 16.67
CA ILE A 26 -19.90 -17.54 16.90
C ILE A 26 -18.40 -17.26 16.79
N ILE A 27 -17.56 -18.08 17.42
CA ILE A 27 -16.09 -17.94 17.36
C ILE A 27 -15.61 -18.10 15.91
N TYR A 28 -16.12 -19.11 15.19
CA TYR A 28 -15.75 -19.37 13.81
C TYR A 28 -16.10 -18.19 12.88
N ILE A 29 -17.30 -17.62 13.04
CA ILE A 29 -17.73 -16.42 12.33
C ILE A 29 -16.77 -15.24 12.63
N TYR A 30 -16.41 -15.04 13.90
CA TYR A 30 -15.50 -13.96 14.29
C TYR A 30 -14.11 -14.10 13.65
N ILE A 31 -13.57 -15.33 13.60
CA ILE A 31 -12.29 -15.62 12.93
C ILE A 31 -12.37 -15.29 11.44
N ILE A 32 -13.46 -15.65 10.76
CA ILE A 32 -13.66 -15.31 9.34
C ILE A 32 -13.67 -13.78 9.15
N TYR A 33 -14.41 -13.05 9.98
CA TYR A 33 -14.46 -11.59 9.92
C TYR A 33 -13.08 -10.96 10.12
N LEU A 34 -12.30 -11.45 11.09
CA LEU A 34 -10.94 -10.96 11.35
C LEU A 34 -10.01 -11.21 10.15
N LEU A 35 -10.09 -12.39 9.53
CA LEU A 35 -9.31 -12.72 8.32
C LEU A 35 -9.69 -11.82 7.13
N LEU A 36 -10.98 -11.57 6.93
CA LEU A 36 -11.47 -10.65 5.87
C LEU A 36 -11.00 -9.20 6.12
N TYR A 37 -11.08 -8.74 7.36
CA TYR A 37 -10.61 -7.42 7.76
C TYR A 37 -9.10 -7.27 7.48
N PHE A 38 -8.30 -8.24 7.91
CA PHE A 38 -6.85 -8.21 7.73
C PHE A 38 -6.45 -8.19 6.25
N THR A 39 -7.04 -9.08 5.43
CA THR A 39 -6.69 -9.19 4.00
C THR A 39 -7.05 -7.92 3.21
N THR A 40 -8.17 -7.28 3.54
CA THR A 40 -8.59 -6.03 2.87
C THR A 40 -7.71 -4.84 3.27
N HIS A 41 -7.34 -4.71 4.54
CA HIS A 41 -6.41 -3.67 5.00
C HIS A 41 -5.01 -3.86 4.42
N MET A 42 -4.49 -5.08 4.42
CA MET A 42 -3.19 -5.40 3.82
C MET A 42 -3.16 -5.10 2.32
N TYR A 43 -4.24 -5.42 1.59
CA TYR A 43 -4.33 -5.06 0.18
C TYR A 43 -4.26 -3.54 -0.05
N LYS A 44 -4.98 -2.75 0.76
CA LYS A 44 -4.94 -1.27 0.69
C LYS A 44 -3.54 -0.74 1.00
N TYR A 45 -2.88 -1.30 2.01
CA TYR A 45 -1.51 -0.92 2.36
C TYR A 45 -0.52 -1.24 1.24
N LEU A 46 -0.59 -2.43 0.62
CA LEU A 46 0.26 -2.75 -0.53
C LEU A 46 -0.01 -1.84 -1.74
N LEU A 47 -1.26 -1.40 -1.94
CA LEU A 47 -1.58 -0.42 -2.97
C LEU A 47 -0.95 0.95 -2.70
N SER A 48 -0.84 1.39 -1.45
CA SER A 48 -0.20 2.67 -1.12
C SER A 48 1.31 2.65 -1.33
N LEU A 49 1.94 1.47 -1.37
CA LEU A 49 3.37 1.31 -1.67
C LEU A 49 3.68 1.34 -3.18
N LYS A 50 2.69 1.61 -4.03
CA LYS A 50 2.90 1.72 -5.48
C LYS A 50 3.94 2.81 -5.78
N ASN A 51 4.86 2.49 -6.69
CA ASN A 51 6.01 3.28 -7.10
C ASN A 51 7.13 3.39 -6.06
N ASN A 52 7.04 2.72 -4.91
CA ASN A 52 8.14 2.66 -3.96
C ASN A 52 9.10 1.51 -4.30
N ILE A 53 10.38 1.70 -3.99
CA ILE A 53 11.39 0.65 -4.00
C ILE A 53 11.15 -0.22 -2.76
N VAL A 54 11.08 -1.53 -2.97
CA VAL A 54 10.93 -2.52 -1.90
C VAL A 54 11.88 -3.67 -2.13
N GLU A 55 12.24 -4.35 -1.05
CA GLU A 55 12.87 -5.66 -1.10
C GLU A 55 11.85 -6.72 -0.67
N ILE A 56 11.74 -7.80 -1.44
CA ILE A 56 10.81 -8.89 -1.19
C ILE A 56 11.60 -10.17 -1.01
N GLU A 57 11.35 -10.85 0.11
CA GLU A 57 11.78 -12.24 0.30
C GLU A 57 10.61 -13.18 0.02
N THR A 58 10.84 -14.16 -0.85
CA THR A 58 9.88 -15.25 -1.10
C THR A 58 10.10 -16.40 -0.11
N LYS A 59 9.10 -17.27 0.02
CA LYS A 59 9.18 -18.49 0.85
C LYS A 59 10.30 -19.44 0.43
N ASP A 60 10.73 -19.35 -0.84
CA ASP A 60 11.86 -20.10 -1.39
C ASP A 60 13.21 -19.42 -1.12
N ASN A 61 13.26 -18.48 -0.16
CA ASN A 61 14.45 -17.69 0.21
C ASN A 61 15.06 -16.87 -0.95
N LYS A 62 14.27 -16.53 -1.98
CA LYS A 62 14.72 -15.62 -3.05
C LYS A 62 14.48 -14.18 -2.61
N ARG A 63 15.51 -13.34 -2.74
CA ARG A 63 15.43 -11.90 -2.44
C ARG A 63 15.46 -11.09 -3.71
N ILE A 64 14.46 -10.25 -3.88
CA ILE A 64 14.23 -9.44 -5.07
C ILE A 64 14.01 -8.01 -4.62
N ARG A 65 14.84 -7.08 -5.10
CA ARG A 65 14.62 -5.64 -4.93
C ARG A 65 14.00 -5.08 -6.20
N GLY A 66 13.10 -4.10 -6.10
CA GLY A 66 12.53 -3.44 -7.28
C GLY A 66 11.41 -2.46 -6.92
N ILE A 67 10.84 -1.84 -7.94
CA ILE A 67 9.79 -0.81 -7.78
C ILE A 67 8.41 -1.45 -7.94
N ILE A 68 7.51 -1.27 -6.97
CA ILE A 68 6.14 -1.79 -7.07
C ILE A 68 5.38 -1.06 -8.19
N HIS A 69 5.05 -1.77 -9.26
CA HIS A 69 4.27 -1.22 -10.36
C HIS A 69 2.77 -1.48 -10.23
N LYS A 70 2.39 -2.68 -9.78
CA LYS A 70 0.99 -3.12 -9.68
C LYS A 70 0.84 -4.16 -8.59
N VAL A 71 -0.25 -4.06 -7.82
CA VAL A 71 -0.71 -5.07 -6.87
C VAL A 71 -2.14 -5.48 -7.25
N ASN A 72 -2.46 -6.77 -7.16
CA ASN A 72 -3.82 -7.27 -7.41
C ASN A 72 -4.51 -7.75 -6.12
N LYS A 73 -5.81 -8.06 -6.19
CA LYS A 73 -6.61 -8.55 -5.04
C LYS A 73 -6.10 -9.85 -4.41
N LYS A 74 -5.27 -10.62 -5.12
CA LYS A 74 -4.60 -11.82 -4.61
C LYS A 74 -3.23 -11.52 -4.00
N MET A 75 -2.92 -10.24 -3.80
CA MET A 75 -1.62 -9.73 -3.33
C MET A 75 -0.44 -10.17 -4.21
N ASN A 76 -0.68 -10.44 -5.51
CA ASN A 76 0.42 -10.60 -6.44
C ASN A 76 1.01 -9.23 -6.74
N ILE A 77 2.34 -9.14 -6.68
CA ILE A 77 3.09 -7.90 -6.82
C ILE A 77 3.86 -7.97 -8.13
N THR A 78 3.67 -6.97 -8.98
CA THR A 78 4.48 -6.74 -10.17
C THR A 78 5.54 -5.72 -9.83
N LEU A 79 6.82 -6.11 -9.87
CA LEU A 79 7.94 -5.20 -9.74
C LEU A 79 8.45 -4.80 -11.13
N LYS A 80 8.90 -3.55 -11.25
CA LYS A 80 9.71 -3.03 -12.36
C LYS A 80 11.14 -2.78 -11.88
N ASP A 81 12.08 -2.76 -12.81
CA ASP A 81 13.50 -2.49 -12.54
C ASP A 81 14.04 -3.34 -11.39
N ALA A 82 13.69 -4.64 -11.43
CA ALA A 82 13.96 -5.56 -10.35
C ALA A 82 15.36 -6.17 -10.46
N GLU A 83 15.95 -6.54 -9.34
CA GLU A 83 17.25 -7.22 -9.26
C GLU A 83 17.20 -8.34 -8.21
N TYR A 84 17.86 -9.46 -8.50
CA TYR A 84 18.09 -10.50 -7.49
C TYR A 84 19.30 -10.11 -6.64
N ILE A 85 19.11 -10.04 -5.32
CA ILE A 85 20.17 -9.63 -4.38
C ILE A 85 21.26 -10.71 -4.27
N ASN A 86 20.88 -12.00 -4.30
CA ASN A 86 21.79 -13.12 -4.03
C ASN A 86 22.38 -13.79 -5.28
N HIS A 87 21.91 -13.44 -6.48
CA HIS A 87 22.37 -14.03 -7.74
C HIS A 87 22.84 -12.90 -8.67
N ASN A 88 24.16 -12.62 -8.68
CA ASN A 88 24.87 -11.76 -9.63
C ASN A 88 23.99 -10.68 -10.28
N LYS A 89 23.53 -9.69 -9.49
CA LYS A 89 22.74 -8.48 -9.84
C LYS A 89 22.21 -8.44 -11.27
N SER A 90 21.43 -9.44 -11.64
CA SER A 90 20.87 -9.52 -12.99
C SER A 90 19.64 -8.63 -13.00
N LYS A 91 19.71 -7.52 -13.73
CA LYS A 91 18.59 -6.60 -13.88
C LYS A 91 17.48 -7.30 -14.66
N ILE A 92 16.26 -7.17 -14.15
CA ILE A 92 15.03 -7.74 -14.68
C ILE A 92 14.04 -6.60 -14.85
N ASN A 93 13.69 -6.28 -16.10
CA ASN A 93 12.79 -5.16 -16.38
C ASN A 93 11.44 -5.29 -15.67
N LYS A 94 10.95 -6.52 -15.54
CA LYS A 94 9.65 -6.81 -14.91
C LYS A 94 9.59 -8.22 -14.35
N ILE A 95 9.11 -8.36 -13.11
CA ILE A 95 8.85 -9.65 -12.47
C ILE A 95 7.51 -9.64 -11.76
N ILE A 96 6.83 -10.78 -11.74
CA ILE A 96 5.56 -10.97 -11.03
C ILE A 96 5.78 -11.98 -9.93
N ILE A 97 5.56 -11.55 -8.69
CA ILE A 97 5.65 -12.38 -7.49
C ILE A 97 4.21 -12.72 -7.07
N LYS A 98 3.93 -14.02 -6.92
CA LYS A 98 2.62 -14.48 -6.44
C LYS A 98 2.50 -14.17 -4.95
N GLY A 99 1.34 -13.67 -4.50
CA GLY A 99 1.11 -13.36 -3.08
C GLY A 99 1.28 -14.57 -2.18
N THR A 100 0.96 -15.78 -2.68
CA THR A 100 1.17 -17.04 -1.95
C THR A 100 2.64 -17.43 -1.75
N ALA A 101 3.53 -16.94 -2.61
CA ALA A 101 4.97 -17.18 -2.54
C ALA A 101 5.72 -16.12 -1.71
N LEU A 102 5.04 -15.04 -1.33
CA LEU A 102 5.61 -13.96 -0.55
C LEU A 102 5.78 -14.38 0.91
N ARG A 103 6.93 -14.05 1.51
CA ARG A 103 7.21 -14.26 2.93
C ARG A 103 7.08 -12.95 3.69
N TYR A 104 7.84 -11.94 3.28
CA TYR A 104 7.77 -10.59 3.83
C TYR A 104 8.24 -9.56 2.80
N ILE A 105 7.93 -8.30 3.07
CA ILE A 105 8.37 -7.14 2.27
C ILE A 105 9.12 -6.22 3.23
N VAL A 106 10.34 -5.86 2.85
CA VAL A 106 11.12 -4.81 3.48
C VAL A 106 10.81 -3.52 2.75
N ILE A 107 10.29 -2.56 3.49
CA ILE A 107 9.96 -1.23 3.00
C ILE A 107 11.05 -0.32 3.53
N GLU A 108 11.75 0.37 2.65
CA GLU A 108 12.63 1.46 3.09
C GLU A 108 11.73 2.54 3.68
N GLU A 109 11.76 2.68 5.01
CA GLU A 109 11.13 3.81 5.69
C GLU A 109 11.91 5.06 5.29
N TYR A 110 11.37 5.85 4.37
CA TYR A 110 11.66 7.28 4.40
C TYR A 110 11.13 7.77 5.74
N THR A 111 12.03 8.07 6.66
CA THR A 111 11.65 8.74 7.91
C THR A 111 10.79 9.95 7.54
N ASP A 112 9.67 10.18 8.25
CA ASP A 112 8.71 11.27 7.97
C ASP A 112 9.37 12.65 7.78
N LYS A 113 10.61 12.83 8.25
CA LYS A 113 11.45 14.00 7.97
C LYS A 113 11.82 14.17 6.48
N GLU A 114 12.15 13.10 5.77
CA GLU A 114 12.58 13.15 4.36
C GLU A 114 11.38 13.36 3.42
N LEU A 115 10.22 12.78 3.74
CA LEU A 115 8.96 13.01 3.02
C LEU A 115 8.50 14.48 3.11
N ARG A 116 8.72 15.14 4.25
CA ARG A 116 8.43 16.59 4.40
C ARG A 116 9.37 17.46 3.57
N LEU A 117 10.64 17.06 3.41
CA LEU A 117 11.62 17.80 2.61
C LEU A 117 11.35 17.65 1.11
N LEU A 118 11.02 16.44 0.64
CA LEU A 118 10.65 16.17 -0.76
C LEU A 118 9.37 16.90 -1.18
N ASN A 119 8.39 17.01 -0.30
CA ASN A 119 7.15 17.75 -0.59
C ASN A 119 7.35 19.27 -0.58
N LYS A 120 8.35 19.79 0.15
CA LYS A 120 8.70 21.21 0.12
C LYS A 120 9.39 21.57 -1.20
N CYS A 121 10.34 20.75 -1.64
CA CYS A 121 11.04 20.93 -2.92
C CYS A 121 10.12 20.81 -4.15
N ASN A 122 8.99 20.09 -4.06
CA ASN A 122 8.03 20.01 -5.17
C ASN A 122 7.04 21.18 -5.22
N ASN A 123 6.84 21.91 -4.12
CA ASN A 123 5.97 23.09 -4.10
C ASN A 123 6.68 24.36 -4.55
N ASP A 124 8.00 24.44 -4.37
CA ASP A 124 8.79 25.62 -4.77
C ASP A 124 9.05 25.70 -6.29
N ASN A 125 8.77 24.63 -7.06
CA ASN A 125 8.94 24.60 -8.52
C ASN A 125 7.69 25.04 -9.32
N ASN A 126 6.61 25.48 -8.66
CA ASN A 126 5.42 26.03 -9.32
C ASN A 126 5.23 27.54 -9.08
N GLU A 127 6.18 28.23 -8.43
CA GLU A 127 6.25 29.69 -8.33
C GLU A 127 7.59 30.21 -8.86
N CYS A 128 7.87 29.94 -10.12
CA CYS A 128 8.77 30.77 -10.93
C CYS A 128 8.09 30.98 -12.28
N LYS A 129 7.03 31.79 -12.29
CA LYS A 129 6.71 32.58 -13.47
C LYS A 129 7.47 33.89 -13.32
N ASP A 130 8.41 34.05 -14.24
CA ASP A 130 9.06 35.27 -14.69
C ASP A 130 8.31 36.55 -14.34
N ASN A 131 9.03 37.54 -13.79
CA ASN A 131 9.00 38.94 -14.22
C ASN A 131 9.97 39.78 -13.36
N ASP A 132 11.27 39.64 -13.63
CA ASP A 132 12.28 40.71 -13.51
C ASP A 132 12.60 41.08 -14.97
N ASP A 133 12.85 42.29 -15.44
CA ASP A 133 12.96 43.64 -14.93
C ASP A 133 13.08 44.53 -16.19
N ASN A 134 12.49 45.74 -16.20
CA ASN A 134 13.26 46.98 -16.38
C ASN A 134 12.37 48.19 -16.65
N LYS A 135 12.35 49.07 -15.64
CA LYS A 135 12.30 50.52 -15.83
C LYS A 135 13.52 50.96 -16.64
N ASN A 136 13.33 51.87 -17.59
CA ASN A 136 14.23 53.01 -17.74
C ASN A 136 13.50 54.15 -18.45
N ASP A 137 13.51 55.29 -17.76
CA ASP A 137 12.99 56.58 -18.19
C ASP A 137 13.76 57.11 -19.41
N ASN A 138 13.10 57.89 -20.26
CA ASN A 138 13.68 59.15 -20.73
C ASN A 138 12.64 60.10 -21.34
N ASP A 139 12.83 61.35 -20.95
CA ASP A 139 12.13 62.58 -21.25
C ASP A 139 12.05 62.96 -22.74
N LYS A 140 10.95 63.68 -23.04
CA LYS A 140 10.84 64.90 -23.86
C LYS A 140 11.13 64.91 -25.37
N ASN A 141 10.12 65.49 -26.03
CA ASN A 141 10.16 66.58 -27.02
C ASN A 141 10.17 66.25 -28.52
N ASP A 142 9.09 66.75 -29.11
CA ASP A 142 9.01 67.63 -30.28
C ASP A 142 9.22 67.08 -31.71
N ASN A 143 8.12 67.25 -32.45
CA ASN A 143 8.00 67.86 -33.78
C ASN A 143 8.27 67.04 -35.06
N ASP A 144 7.28 67.22 -35.93
CA ASP A 144 7.33 67.44 -37.38
C ASP A 144 7.81 66.32 -38.31
N GLY A 145 6.82 65.77 -39.03
CA GLY A 145 6.61 66.20 -40.41
C GLY A 145 7.29 65.40 -41.54
N CYS A 146 6.44 64.89 -42.45
CA CYS A 146 6.72 64.57 -43.87
C CYS A 146 7.73 63.42 -44.13
N LYS A 147 7.64 62.60 -45.18
CA LYS A 147 6.83 62.52 -46.41
C LYS A 147 7.10 61.14 -47.04
N VAL A 148 6.10 60.59 -47.74
CA VAL A 148 6.25 60.27 -49.17
C VAL A 148 5.15 61.03 -49.88
#